data_AF-A0A5C5TCD1-F1
#
_entry.id   AF-A0A5C5TCD1-F1
#
_cell.length_a   1.000
_cell.length_b   1.000
_cell.length_c   1.000
_cell.angle_alpha   90.00
_cell.angle_beta   90.00
_cell.angle_gamma   90.00
#
_symmetry.space_group_name_H-M   'P 1'
#
loop_
_entity.id
_entity.type
_entity.pdbx_description
1 polymer ?
#
loop_
_entity_poly.entity_id
_entity_poly.type
_entity_poly.pdbx_seq_one_letter_code
_entity_poly.pdbx_strand_id
1 'polypeptide(L)'
;MEELTETSWQNHVAALDAGLGEWQRAVEESTEEQLHESIPGFPEEAVWWGALSNLCTHNTYHIGQIIYIRKALGNWEIAADWA
;
A
#
# COMPACT_ATOMS: atom_id res chain seq x y z
N MET A 1 12.09 -13.27 15.25
CA MET A 1 10.80 -13.11 14.57
C MET A 1 9.85 -12.52 15.58
N GLU A 2 9.11 -11.49 15.21
CA GLU A 2 8.06 -10.92 16.06
C GLU A 2 6.97 -11.96 16.31
N GLU A 3 6.38 -11.95 17.50
CA GLU A 3 5.31 -12.88 17.85
C GLU A 3 4.02 -12.48 17.14
N LEU A 4 3.38 -13.42 16.46
CA LEU A 4 2.11 -13.20 15.76
C LEU A 4 0.96 -13.26 16.77
N THR A 5 0.51 -12.10 17.21
CA THR A 5 -0.55 -11.91 18.21
C THR A 5 -1.63 -11.00 17.62
N GLU A 6 -2.84 -11.01 18.20
CA GLU A 6 -3.89 -10.06 17.78
C GLU A 6 -3.42 -8.60 17.94
N THR A 7 -2.69 -8.30 19.02
CA THR A 7 -2.14 -6.96 19.25
C THR A 7 -1.12 -6.57 18.17
N SER A 8 -0.17 -7.44 17.83
CA SER A 8 0.81 -7.13 16.77
C SER A 8 0.13 -7.00 15.41
N TRP A 9 -0.89 -7.82 15.12
CA TRP A 9 -1.75 -7.64 13.95
C TRP A 9 -2.42 -6.26 13.90
N GLN A 10 -3.12 -5.87 14.97
CA GLN A 10 -3.79 -4.57 15.04
C GLN A 10 -2.81 -3.40 14.88
N ASN A 11 -1.64 -3.50 15.50
CA ASN A 11 -0.59 -2.50 15.36
C ASN A 11 -0.09 -2.38 13.92
N HIS A 12 0.10 -3.50 13.21
CA HIS A 12 0.48 -3.47 11.80
C HIS A 12 -0.61 -2.87 10.91
N VAL A 13 -1.88 -3.20 11.16
CA VAL A 13 -3.02 -2.61 10.44
C VAL A 13 -3.05 -1.10 10.63
N ALA A 14 -2.92 -0.63 11.89
CA ALA A 14 -2.91 0.81 12.20
C ALA A 14 -1.71 1.53 11.57
N ALA A 15 -0.52 0.93 11.60
CA ALA A 15 0.67 1.52 10.98
C ALA A 15 0.55 1.59 9.46
N LEU A 16 -0.02 0.56 8.82
CA LEU A 16 -0.28 0.55 7.39
C LEU A 16 -1.28 1.64 6.99
N ASP A 17 -2.40 1.75 7.72
CA ASP A 17 -3.42 2.77 7.48
C ASP A 17 -2.87 4.19 7.63
N ALA A 18 -2.14 4.45 8.73
CA ALA A 18 -1.49 5.74 8.96
C ALA A 18 -0.49 6.10 7.86
N GLY A 19 0.37 5.15 7.46
CA GLY A 19 1.36 5.38 6.40
C GLY A 19 0.71 5.64 5.03
N LEU A 20 -0.34 4.89 4.68
CA LEU A 20 -1.10 5.14 3.45
C LEU A 20 -1.79 6.52 3.47
N GLY A 21 -2.34 6.93 4.62
CA GLY A 21 -2.95 8.25 4.77
C GLY A 21 -1.93 9.40 4.66
N GLU A 22 -0.71 9.22 5.17
CA GLU A 22 0.37 10.19 4.98
C GLU A 22 0.77 10.33 3.51
N TRP A 23 0.85 9.22 2.77
CA TRP A 23 1.15 9.25 1.34
C TRP A 23 0.05 9.91 0.52
N GLN A 24 -1.23 9.62 0.82
CA GLN A 24 -2.36 10.28 0.16
C GLN A 24 -2.27 11.80 0.32
N ARG A 25 -2.04 12.29 1.54
CA ARG A 25 -1.86 13.71 1.82
C ARG A 25 -0.67 14.31 1.06
N ALA A 26 0.47 13.62 1.06
CA ALA A 26 1.65 14.09 0.35
C ALA A 26 1.42 14.21 -1.17
N VAL A 27 0.64 13.29 -1.76
CA VAL A 27 0.26 13.36 -3.17
C VAL A 27 -0.72 14.50 -3.43
N GLU A 28 -1.72 14.70 -2.57
CA GLU A 28 -2.69 15.81 -2.67
C GLU A 28 -2.03 17.19 -2.57
N GLU A 29 -0.96 17.30 -1.78
CA GLU A 29 -0.20 18.55 -1.59
C GLU A 29 0.89 18.78 -2.65
N SER A 30 1.14 17.81 -3.53
CA SER A 30 2.18 17.90 -4.57
C SER A 30 1.64 18.50 -5.88
N THR A 31 2.53 19.11 -6.66
CA THR A 31 2.23 19.54 -8.04
C THR A 31 2.55 18.45 -9.06
N GLU A 32 2.00 18.59 -10.27
CA GLU A 32 2.26 17.65 -11.36
C GLU A 32 3.74 17.65 -11.78
N GLU A 33 4.42 18.79 -11.72
CA GLU A 33 5.85 18.90 -12.06
C GLU A 33 6.73 18.02 -11.16
N GLN A 34 6.38 17.92 -9.87
CA GLN A 34 7.11 17.09 -8.91
C GLN A 34 7.09 15.61 -9.28
N LEU A 35 6.06 15.14 -10.00
CA LEU A 35 5.99 13.76 -10.49
C LEU A 35 7.18 13.40 -11.39
N HIS A 36 7.75 14.39 -12.08
CA HIS A 36 8.88 14.22 -12.99
C HIS A 36 10.25 14.48 -12.35
N GLU A 37 10.29 14.90 -11.09
CA GLU A 37 11.55 15.14 -10.36
C GLU A 37 12.20 13.84 -9.91
N SER A 38 13.52 13.81 -9.85
CA SER A 38 14.28 12.70 -9.26
C SER A 38 14.10 12.67 -7.75
N ILE A 39 14.07 11.47 -7.17
CA ILE A 39 13.92 11.28 -5.72
C ILE A 39 15.30 11.29 -5.05
N PRO A 40 15.67 12.32 -4.27
CA PRO A 40 16.99 12.38 -3.65
C PRO A 40 17.18 11.28 -2.61
N GLY A 41 18.30 10.55 -2.70
CA GLY A 41 18.64 9.49 -1.74
C GLY A 41 17.84 8.19 -1.93
N PHE A 42 17.06 8.07 -3.01
CA PHE A 42 16.44 6.79 -3.35
C PHE A 42 17.52 5.76 -3.75
N PRO A 43 17.37 4.46 -3.41
CA PRO A 43 18.39 3.45 -3.70
C PRO A 43 18.68 3.25 -5.20
N GLU A 44 17.75 3.63 -6.06
CA GLU A 44 17.83 3.52 -7.52
C GLU A 44 17.55 4.88 -8.17
N GLU A 45 18.00 5.07 -9.41
CA GLU A 45 17.60 6.24 -10.19
C GLU A 45 16.10 6.17 -10.49
N ALA A 46 15.32 6.96 -9.77
CA ALA A 46 13.87 7.00 -9.90
C ALA A 46 13.35 8.44 -9.84
N VAL A 47 12.27 8.67 -10.60
CA VAL A 47 11.43 9.86 -10.49
C VAL A 47 10.14 9.50 -9.74
N TRP A 48 9.48 10.50 -9.16
CA TRP A 48 8.31 10.33 -8.29
C TRP A 48 7.21 9.46 -8.91
N TRP A 49 6.81 9.74 -10.16
CA TRP A 49 5.74 8.96 -10.81
C TRP A 49 6.11 7.48 -10.94
N GLY A 50 7.38 7.16 -11.19
CA GLY A 50 7.87 5.79 -11.34
C GLY A 50 7.81 5.02 -10.03
N ALA A 51 8.26 5.65 -8.94
CA ALA A 51 8.19 5.06 -7.60
C ALA A 51 6.76 4.84 -7.13
N LEU A 52 5.88 5.84 -7.32
CA LEU A 52 4.45 5.74 -6.99
C LEU A 52 3.76 4.63 -7.81
N SER A 53 4.05 4.54 -9.10
CA SER A 53 3.48 3.50 -9.98
C SER A 53 3.93 2.10 -9.56
N ASN A 54 5.19 1.94 -9.18
CA ASN A 54 5.72 0.68 -8.66
C ASN A 54 5.00 0.28 -7.38
N LEU A 55 4.88 1.22 -6.42
CA LEU A 55 4.17 1.01 -5.17
C LEU A 55 2.72 0.54 -5.38
N CYS A 56 1.97 1.21 -6.27
CA CYS A 56 0.60 0.81 -6.60
C CYS A 56 0.52 -0.61 -7.18
N THR A 57 1.46 -0.96 -8.07
CA THR A 57 1.51 -2.28 -8.70
C THR A 57 1.85 -3.37 -7.68
N HIS A 58 2.82 -3.10 -6.80
CA HIS A 58 3.22 -3.98 -5.70
C HIS A 58 2.05 -4.23 -4.73
N ASN A 59 1.36 -3.17 -4.32
CA ASN A 59 0.20 -3.31 -3.44
C ASN A 59 -0.93 -4.11 -4.09
N THR A 60 -1.21 -3.86 -5.37
CA THR A 60 -2.21 -4.63 -6.14
C THR A 60 -1.85 -6.11 -6.20
N TYR A 61 -0.57 -6.43 -6.43
CA TYR A 61 -0.08 -7.81 -6.44
C TYR A 61 -0.33 -8.52 -5.10
N HIS A 62 0.06 -7.89 -3.97
CA HIS A 62 -0.11 -8.50 -2.65
C HIS A 62 -1.58 -8.55 -2.20
N ILE A 63 -2.41 -7.57 -2.55
CA ILE A 63 -3.87 -7.65 -2.34
C ILE A 63 -4.42 -8.89 -3.07
N GLY A 64 -3.99 -9.12 -4.32
CA GLY A 64 -4.36 -10.33 -5.06
C GLY A 64 -4.00 -11.62 -4.32
N GLN A 65 -2.81 -11.70 -3.73
CA GLN A 65 -2.37 -12.85 -2.92
C GLN A 65 -3.25 -13.02 -1.66
N ILE A 66 -3.55 -11.93 -0.95
CA ILE A 66 -4.42 -11.95 0.24
C ILE A 66 -5.81 -12.46 -0.13
N ILE A 67 -6.42 -11.92 -1.19
CA ILE A 67 -7.74 -12.35 -1.66
C ILE A 67 -7.71 -13.83 -2.05
N TYR A 68 -6.68 -14.28 -2.76
CA TYR A 68 -6.52 -15.68 -3.13
C TYR A 68 -6.50 -16.60 -1.90
N ILE A 69 -5.69 -16.27 -0.88
CA ILE A 69 -5.63 -17.01 0.38
C ILE A 69 -7.00 -17.03 1.06
N ARG A 70 -7.69 -15.88 1.13
CA ARG A 70 -9.01 -15.80 1.78
C ARG A 70 -10.06 -16.65 1.07
N LYS A 71 -10.04 -16.66 -0.27
CA LYS A 71 -10.91 -17.53 -1.07
C LYS A 71 -10.59 -19.01 -0.83
N ALA A 72 -9.31 -19.39 -0.80
CA ALA A 72 -8.89 -20.76 -0.55
C ALA A 72 -9.29 -21.26 0.86
N LEU A 73 -9.35 -20.37 1.85
CA LEU A 73 -9.78 -20.66 3.22
C LEU A 73 -11.30 -20.57 3.44
N GLY A 74 -12.07 -20.19 2.41
CA GLY A 74 -13.52 -20.02 2.50
C GLY A 74 -13.96 -18.83 3.36
N ASN A 75 -13.07 -17.88 3.66
CA ASN A 75 -13.34 -16.69 4.49
C ASN A 75 -13.30 -15.38 3.67
N TRP A 76 -13.57 -15.49 2.37
CA TRP A 76 -13.75 -14.36 1.48
C TRP A 76 -15.22 -13.95 1.43
N GLU A 77 -15.53 -12.81 2.05
CA GLU A 77 -16.84 -12.16 1.96
C GLU A 77 -16.72 -10.95 1.04
N ILE A 78 -17.63 -10.83 0.08
CA ILE A 78 -17.76 -9.61 -0.73
C ILE A 78 -18.69 -8.69 0.05
N ALA A 79 -18.22 -7.50 0.41
CA ALA A 79 -19.07 -6.47 1.00
C ALA A 79 -20.18 -6.10 -0.01
N ALA A 80 -21.44 -6.16 0.43
CA ALA A 80 -22.62 -6.13 -0.44
C ALA A 80 -22.87 -4.76 -1.13
N ASP A 81 -22.09 -3.75 -0.78
CA ASP A 81 -22.19 -2.35 -1.17
C ASP A 81 -21.25 -1.95 -2.33
N TRP A 82 -20.56 -2.91 -2.95
CA TRP A 82 -19.65 -2.69 -4.09
C TRP A 82 -20.24 -3.14 -5.45
N ALA A 83 -21.56 -3.29 -5.54
CA ALA A 83 -22.28 -3.65 -6.77
C ALA A 83 -23.06 -2.47 -7.37
#